data_AF-A0A193QK78-F1
#
_entry.id   AF-A0A193QK78-F1
#
_cell.length_a   1.000
_cell.length_b   1.000
_cell.length_c   1.000
_cell.angle_alpha   90.00
_cell.angle_beta   90.00
_cell.angle_gamma   90.00
#
_symmetry.space_group_name_H-M   'P 1'
#
loop_
_entity.id
_entity.type
_entity.pdbx_description
1 polymer ?
#
loop_
_entity_poly.entity_id
_entity_poly.type
_entity_poly.pdbx_seq_one_letter_code
_entity_poly.pdbx_strand_id
1 'polypeptide(L)'
;MMNEFYYEELLCSLFCINDEQREDADFDIKDICFDKFDISFGDFVHVALQLLPLTPIVKSPLSKTCYHAFIHNGTAFVKMKVGHDEN
;
A
#
# COMPACT_ATOMS: atom_id res chain seq x y z
N MET A 1 -2.41 14.24 -5.00
CA MET A 1 -2.22 13.96 -3.57
C MET A 1 -2.16 12.46 -3.41
N MET A 2 -1.02 11.95 -2.93
CA MET A 2 -0.84 10.52 -2.66
C MET A 2 -1.73 10.18 -1.47
N ASN A 3 -2.61 9.18 -1.60
CA ASN A 3 -3.50 8.83 -0.50
C ASN A 3 -2.77 7.89 0.46
N GLU A 4 -2.11 8.47 1.47
CA GLU A 4 -1.35 7.79 2.52
C GLU A 4 -2.13 6.63 3.15
N PHE A 5 -3.46 6.78 3.26
CA PHE A 5 -4.37 5.73 3.70
C PHE A 5 -4.14 4.37 3.03
N TYR A 6 -3.91 4.30 1.71
CA TYR A 6 -3.69 3.00 1.05
C TYR A 6 -2.38 2.33 1.46
N TYR A 7 -1.38 3.12 1.88
CA TYR A 7 -0.11 2.63 2.39
C TYR A 7 -0.24 2.17 3.85
N GLU A 8 -1.06 2.86 4.65
CA GLU A 8 -1.43 2.41 5.99
C GLU A 8 -2.16 1.06 5.92
N GLU A 9 -3.15 0.92 5.04
CA GLU A 9 -3.87 -0.35 4.83
C GLU A 9 -2.95 -1.47 4.33
N LEU A 10 -1.95 -1.15 3.49
CA LEU A 10 -0.94 -2.10 3.06
C LEU A 10 -0.11 -2.61 4.26
N LEU A 11 0.32 -1.71 5.14
CA LEU A 11 1.08 -2.06 6.35
C LEU A 11 0.24 -2.88 7.33
N CYS A 12 -1.01 -2.47 7.57
CA CYS A 12 -1.95 -3.24 8.39
C CYS A 12 -2.11 -4.66 7.85
N SER A 13 -2.30 -4.80 6.54
CA SER A 13 -2.40 -6.11 5.90
C SER A 13 -1.11 -6.92 6.04
N LEU A 14 0.06 -6.30 5.79
CA LEU A 14 1.37 -6.94 5.84
C LEU A 14 1.71 -7.49 7.23
N PHE A 15 1.33 -6.77 8.28
CA PHE A 15 1.62 -7.13 9.66
C PHE A 15 0.44 -7.76 10.41
N CYS A 16 -0.63 -8.12 9.69
CA CYS A 16 -1.84 -8.72 10.25
C CYS A 16 -2.46 -7.89 11.38
N ILE A 17 -2.41 -6.56 11.27
CA ILE A 17 -3.06 -5.66 12.22
C ILE A 17 -4.56 -5.69 11.95
N ASN A 18 -5.34 -6.04 12.97
CA ASN A 18 -6.79 -6.11 12.91
C ASN A 18 -7.46 -4.80 13.37
N ASP A 19 -8.78 -4.70 13.17
CA ASP A 19 -9.52 -3.49 13.51
C ASP A 19 -9.54 -3.18 15.02
N GLU A 20 -9.58 -4.20 15.89
CA GLU A 20 -9.52 -4.01 17.35
C GLU A 20 -8.21 -3.33 17.78
N GLN A 21 -7.08 -3.73 17.18
CA GLN A 21 -5.78 -3.10 17.46
C GLN A 21 -5.73 -1.65 16.95
N ARG A 22 -6.45 -1.33 15.87
CA ARG A 22 -6.50 0.03 15.30
C ARG A 22 -7.37 0.98 16.12
N GLU A 23 -8.30 0.44 16.91
CA GLU A 23 -9.14 1.21 17.82
C GLU A 23 -8.42 1.54 19.15
N ASP A 24 -7.25 0.95 19.41
CA ASP A 24 -6.44 1.28 20.57
C ASP A 24 -5.96 2.74 20.49
N ALA A 25 -6.09 3.46 21.61
CA ALA A 25 -5.74 4.87 21.69
C ALA A 25 -4.25 5.13 21.47
N ASP A 26 -3.41 4.13 21.75
CA ASP A 26 -1.95 4.20 21.60
C ASP A 26 -1.46 3.66 20.24
N PHE A 27 -2.35 3.23 19.35
CA PHE A 27 -1.95 2.72 18.04
C PHE A 27 -1.63 3.85 17.06
N ASP A 28 -0.37 3.88 16.58
CA ASP A 28 0.05 4.67 15.41
C ASP A 28 0.75 3.77 14.38
N ILE A 29 0.20 3.72 13.16
CA ILE A 29 0.76 2.98 12.03
C ILE A 29 2.18 3.47 11.65
N LYS A 30 2.54 4.71 12.00
CA LYS A 30 3.87 5.26 11.76
C LYS A 30 4.93 4.63 12.66
N ASP A 31 4.57 4.27 13.89
CA ASP A 31 5.47 3.60 14.83
C ASP A 31 5.82 2.20 14.32
N ILE A 32 4.87 1.51 13.67
CA ILE A 32 5.11 0.22 13.02
C ILE A 32 6.20 0.31 11.95
N CYS A 33 6.26 1.40 11.18
CA CYS A 33 7.32 1.56 10.17
C CYS A 33 8.70 1.64 10.81
N PHE A 34 8.83 2.42 11.88
CA PHE A 34 10.07 2.50 12.64
C PHE A 34 10.42 1.16 13.27
N ASP A 35 9.49 0.52 13.96
CA ASP A 35 9.74 -0.73 14.69
C ASP A 35 10.11 -1.91 13.76
N LYS A 36 9.54 -1.95 12.56
CA LYS A 36 9.73 -3.07 11.61
C LYS A 36 10.86 -2.85 10.62
N PHE A 37 11.12 -1.61 10.25
CA PHE A 37 12.02 -1.28 9.14
C PHE A 37 13.08 -0.24 9.49
N ASP A 38 13.02 0.37 10.67
CA ASP A 38 13.90 1.47 11.11
C ASP A 38 13.87 2.69 10.15
N ILE A 39 12.67 2.98 9.62
CA ILE A 39 12.44 4.12 8.72
C ILE A 39 11.15 4.84 9.08
N SER A 40 11.03 6.11 8.68
CA SER A 40 9.78 6.84 8.84
C SER A 40 8.71 6.32 7.87
N PHE A 41 7.43 6.57 8.19
CA PHE A 41 6.33 6.29 7.27
C PHE A 41 6.50 7.00 5.91
N GLY A 42 7.04 8.23 5.90
CA GLY A 42 7.33 8.96 4.67
C GLY A 42 8.36 8.26 3.79
N ASP A 43 9.41 7.71 4.40
CA ASP A 43 10.43 6.93 3.69
C ASP A 43 9.83 5.63 3.12
N PHE A 44 8.98 4.94 3.90
CA PHE A 44 8.26 3.76 3.44
C PHE A 44 7.41 4.07 2.20
N VAL A 45 6.59 5.13 2.27
CA VAL A 45 5.74 5.59 1.16
C VAL A 45 6.59 5.91 -0.07
N HIS A 46 7.74 6.57 0.12
CA HIS A 46 8.66 6.91 -0.97
C HIS A 46 9.22 5.66 -1.65
N VAL A 47 9.74 4.70 -0.86
CA VAL A 47 10.28 3.43 -1.39
C VAL A 47 9.19 2.63 -2.09
N ALA A 48 8.02 2.47 -1.47
CA ALA A 48 6.91 1.72 -2.03
C ALA A 48 6.43 2.32 -3.37
N LEU A 49 6.45 3.65 -3.51
CA LEU A 49 6.15 4.32 -4.77
C LEU A 49 7.15 3.99 -5.88
N GLN A 50 8.45 3.96 -5.56
CA GLN A 50 9.49 3.60 -6.54
C GLN A 50 9.39 2.12 -6.95
N LEU A 51 8.94 1.25 -6.05
CA LEU A 51 8.74 -0.17 -6.31
C LEU A 51 7.42 -0.47 -7.03
N LEU A 52 6.42 0.41 -6.94
CA LEU A 52 5.09 0.18 -7.49
C LEU A 52 5.11 -0.19 -8.98
N PRO A 53 5.85 0.46 -9.89
CA PRO A 53 5.93 0.07 -11.30
C PRO A 53 6.54 -1.32 -11.55
N LEU A 54 7.23 -1.90 -10.56
CA LEU A 54 7.84 -3.23 -10.64
C LEU A 54 6.91 -4.34 -10.13
N THR A 55 5.77 -3.97 -9.53
CA THR A 55 4.78 -4.94 -9.04
C THR A 55 4.06 -5.65 -10.20
N PRO A 56 3.50 -6.85 -9.98
CA PRO A 56 2.70 -7.54 -10.99
C PRO A 56 1.55 -6.68 -11.52
N ILE A 57 1.26 -6.79 -12.82
CA ILE A 57 0.08 -6.17 -13.40
C ILE A 57 -1.14 -7.02 -13.07
N VAL A 58 -2.12 -6.42 -12.41
CA VAL A 58 -3.42 -7.02 -12.10
C VAL A 58 -4.53 -6.34 -12.89
N LYS A 59 -5.53 -7.12 -13.31
CA LYS A 59 -6.69 -6.63 -14.06
C LYS A 59 -7.91 -6.55 -13.15
N SER A 60 -8.49 -5.35 -13.03
CA SER A 60 -9.74 -5.15 -12.31
C SER A 60 -10.85 -6.01 -12.92
N PRO A 61 -11.55 -6.86 -12.13
CA PRO A 61 -12.60 -7.73 -12.65
C PRO A 61 -13.81 -6.93 -13.15
N LEU A 62 -14.09 -5.78 -12.53
CA LEU A 62 -15.21 -4.90 -12.86
C LEU A 62 -14.90 -3.98 -14.05
N SER A 63 -13.85 -3.16 -13.93
CA SER A 63 -13.54 -2.13 -14.94
C SER A 63 -12.66 -2.62 -16.09
N LYS A 64 -12.08 -3.82 -15.98
CA LYS A 64 -11.07 -4.37 -16.91
C LYS A 64 -9.78 -3.56 -17.04
N THR A 65 -9.63 -2.48 -16.26
CA THR A 65 -8.42 -1.67 -16.19
C THR A 65 -7.27 -2.46 -15.59
N CYS A 66 -6.07 -2.31 -16.15
CA CYS A 66 -4.83 -2.88 -15.64
C CYS A 66 -4.13 -1.92 -14.68
N TYR A 67 -3.60 -2.46 -13.60
CA TYR A 67 -2.86 -1.72 -12.59
C TYR A 67 -1.60 -2.47 -12.18
N HIS A 68 -0.53 -1.75 -11.92
CA HIS A 68 0.49 -2.18 -10.97
C HIS A 68 -0.09 -2.05 -9.56
N ALA A 69 0.04 -3.08 -8.73
CA ALA A 69 -0.48 -3.07 -7.36
C ALA A 69 0.30 -4.02 -6.43
N PHE A 70 0.39 -3.65 -5.15
CA PHE A 70 0.83 -4.57 -4.11
C PHE A 70 -0.33 -5.51 -3.74
N ILE A 71 -0.12 -6.82 -3.83
CA ILE A 71 -1.16 -7.82 -3.55
C ILE A 71 -0.82 -8.57 -2.26
N HIS A 72 -1.77 -8.61 -1.33
CA HIS A 72 -1.68 -9.44 -0.14
C HIS A 72 -3.03 -10.13 0.11
N ASN A 73 -3.01 -11.45 0.34
CA ASN A 73 -4.21 -12.28 0.55
C ASN A 73 -5.32 -12.08 -0.49
N GLY A 74 -4.94 -11.88 -1.76
CA GLY A 74 -5.89 -11.66 -2.86
C GLY A 74 -6.48 -10.25 -2.94
N THR A 75 -6.13 -9.36 -2.01
CA THR A 75 -6.54 -7.96 -2.00
C THR A 75 -5.44 -7.09 -2.61
N ALA A 76 -5.85 -6.16 -3.49
CA ALA A 76 -4.94 -5.20 -4.10
C ALA A 76 -4.89 -3.91 -3.27
N PHE A 77 -3.71 -3.60 -2.76
CA PHE A 77 -3.37 -2.36 -2.08
C PHE A 77 -2.51 -1.49 -2.99
N VAL A 78 -2.56 -0.17 -2.80
CA VAL A 78 -1.75 0.83 -3.52
C VAL A 78 -1.62 0.53 -5.01
N LYS A 79 -2.48 1.14 -5.84
CA LYS A 79 -2.52 0.85 -7.27
C LYS A 79 -2.11 2.04 -8.13
N MET A 80 -1.34 1.75 -9.16
CA MET A 80 -1.01 2.68 -10.24
C MET A 80 -1.55 2.09 -11.54
N LYS A 81 -2.35 2.87 -12.28
CA LYS A 81 -2.87 2.43 -13.57
C LYS A 81 -1.69 2.25 -14.52
N VAL A 82 -1.63 1.11 -15.23
CA VAL A 82 -0.71 0.94 -16.35
C VAL A 82 -1.17 1.90 -17.45
N GLY A 83 -0.28 2.69 -18.07
CA GLY A 83 -0.62 3.60 -19.18
C GLY A 83 -1.51 2.91 -20.23
N HIS A 84 -2.51 3.53 -20.88
CA HIS A 84 -2.48 4.79 -21.64
C HIS A 84 -1.27 5.67 -21.39
N ASP A 85 -0.19 5.37 -22.11
CA ASP A 85 0.81 6.36 -22.46
C ASP A 85 0.10 7.42 -23.32
N GLU A 86 -0.06 8.64 -22.80
CA GLU A 86 -0.22 9.79 -23.68
C GLU A 86 1.19 10.17 -24.13
N ASN A 87 1.47 9.87 -25.40
CA ASN A 87 2.56 10.43 -26.20
C ASN A 87 2.45 11.97 -26.25
#